data_AF-A0A2E7P7Y0-F1
#
_entry.id   AF-A0A2E7P7Y0-F1
#
_cell.length_a   1.000
_cell.length_b   1.000
_cell.length_c   1.000
_cell.angle_alpha   90.00
_cell.angle_beta   90.00
_cell.angle_gamma   90.00
#
_symmetry.space_group_name_H-M   'P 1'
#
loop_
_entity.id
_entity.type
_entity.pdbx_description
1 polymer ?
#
loop_
_entity_poly.entity_id
_entity_poly.type
_entity_poly.pdbx_seq_one_letter_code
_entity_poly.pdbx_strand_id
1 'polypeptide(L)'
;MVAQLELFQRPPARDSRDIAREKAFSIEVEQEILTVFSSRAEEWLSYSDFRELIDKHKIHSWLGHVLHRIAREGKLETSRLYYGAEWPGDPDYRGFDDRYKWPEGNTK
;
A
#
# COMPACT_ATOMS: atom_id res chain seq x y z
N MET A 1 -25.07 37.08 -35.61
CA MET A 1 -25.13 36.06 -34.54
C MET A 1 -23.71 35.80 -34.07
N VAL A 2 -23.35 36.29 -32.89
CA VAL A 2 -22.05 35.97 -32.28
C VAL A 2 -22.31 34.80 -31.35
N ALA A 3 -21.84 33.61 -31.73
CA ALA A 3 -21.84 32.47 -30.83
C ALA A 3 -20.83 32.77 -29.72
N GLN A 4 -21.33 33.14 -28.56
CA GLN A 4 -20.55 33.27 -27.34
C GLN A 4 -20.08 31.86 -26.99
N LEU A 5 -18.78 31.60 -27.17
CA LEU A 5 -18.11 30.41 -26.64
C LEU A 5 -18.35 30.43 -25.13
N GLU A 6 -19.30 29.62 -24.66
CA GLU A 6 -19.43 29.31 -23.26
C GLU A 6 -18.06 28.81 -22.80
N LEU A 7 -17.42 29.60 -21.93
CA LEU A 7 -16.23 29.23 -21.21
C LEU A 7 -16.58 27.97 -20.43
N PHE A 8 -16.30 26.80 -21.01
CA PHE A 8 -16.32 25.54 -20.29
C PHE A 8 -15.42 25.73 -19.07
N GLN A 9 -16.03 25.87 -17.89
CA GLN A 9 -15.28 25.94 -16.66
C GLN A 9 -14.39 24.70 -16.63
N ARG A 10 -13.07 24.92 -16.55
CA ARG A 10 -12.11 23.81 -16.43
C ARG A 10 -12.59 22.98 -15.24
N PRO A 11 -12.86 21.67 -15.41
CA PRO A 11 -13.20 20.84 -14.27
C PRO A 11 -12.10 21.02 -13.21
N PRO A 12 -12.47 21.09 -11.92
CA PRO A 12 -11.51 21.30 -10.86
C PRO A 12 -10.39 20.26 -11.00
N ALA A 13 -9.15 20.74 -11.04
CA ALA A 13 -8.00 19.86 -11.13
C ALA A 13 -8.05 18.90 -9.94
N ARG A 14 -8.17 17.59 -10.21
CA ARG A 14 -8.16 16.58 -9.18
C ARG A 14 -6.76 16.55 -8.54
N ASP A 15 -6.71 16.49 -7.21
CA ASP A 15 -5.44 16.40 -6.49
C ASP A 15 -4.74 15.09 -6.90
N SER A 16 -3.47 15.21 -7.29
CA SER A 16 -2.59 14.08 -7.61
C SER A 16 -2.59 13.01 -6.51
N ARG A 17 -2.78 13.41 -5.24
CA ARG A 17 -2.87 12.50 -4.09
C ARG A 17 -4.13 11.66 -4.10
N ASP A 18 -5.26 12.23 -4.51
CA ASP A 18 -6.53 11.50 -4.61
C ASP A 18 -6.47 10.47 -5.74
N ILE A 19 -5.86 10.84 -6.87
CA ILE A 19 -5.63 9.91 -7.98
C ILE A 19 -4.72 8.76 -7.55
N ALA A 20 -3.60 9.07 -6.87
CA ALA A 20 -2.68 8.05 -6.37
C ALA A 20 -3.35 7.14 -5.33
N ARG A 21 -4.21 7.70 -4.48
CA ARG A 21 -5.02 6.94 -3.52
C ARG A 21 -5.95 5.98 -4.24
N GLU A 22 -6.78 6.47 -5.16
CA GLU A 22 -7.72 5.63 -5.92
C GLU A 22 -6.99 4.50 -6.66
N LYS A 23 -5.84 4.80 -7.28
CA LYS A 23 -5.02 3.77 -7.91
C LYS A 23 -4.50 2.76 -6.90
N ALA A 24 -3.98 3.19 -5.75
CA ALA A 24 -3.45 2.30 -4.71
C ALA A 24 -4.50 1.30 -4.18
N PHE A 25 -5.74 1.75 -4.02
CA PHE A 25 -6.83 0.92 -3.51
C PHE A 25 -7.59 0.15 -4.61
N SER A 26 -7.14 0.23 -5.87
CA SER A 26 -7.74 -0.47 -7.00
C SER A 26 -7.53 -1.99 -6.93
N ILE A 27 -8.43 -2.73 -7.58
CA ILE A 27 -8.37 -4.20 -7.66
C ILE A 27 -7.09 -4.66 -8.36
N GLU A 28 -6.65 -3.94 -9.39
CA GLU A 28 -5.41 -4.23 -10.13
C GLU A 28 -4.18 -4.21 -9.21
N VAL A 29 -4.03 -3.16 -8.40
CA VAL A 29 -2.90 -3.05 -7.44
C VAL A 29 -2.98 -4.12 -6.37
N GLU A 30 -4.18 -4.40 -5.85
CA GLU A 30 -4.35 -5.48 -4.87
C GLU A 30 -3.95 -6.84 -5.44
N GLN A 31 -4.34 -7.16 -6.68
CA GLN A 31 -3.97 -8.41 -7.33
C GLN A 31 -2.45 -8.53 -7.54
N GLU A 32 -1.78 -7.44 -7.95
CA GLU A 32 -0.33 -7.42 -8.07
C GLU A 32 0.35 -7.64 -6.71
N ILE A 33 -0.14 -7.00 -5.64
CA ILE A 33 0.38 -7.22 -4.27
C ILE A 33 0.21 -8.68 -3.86
N LEU A 34 -0.98 -9.26 -4.04
CA LEU A 34 -1.24 -10.66 -3.69
C LEU A 34 -0.41 -11.64 -4.53
N THR A 35 -0.06 -11.28 -5.76
CA THR A 35 0.85 -12.06 -6.62
C THR A 35 2.28 -12.08 -6.07
N VAL A 36 2.76 -10.94 -5.55
CA VAL A 36 4.08 -10.90 -4.88
C VAL A 36 4.08 -11.84 -3.67
N PHE A 37 3.05 -11.77 -2.82
CA PHE A 37 2.96 -12.68 -1.68
C PHE A 37 2.83 -14.14 -2.07
N SER A 38 2.01 -14.49 -3.07
CA SER A 38 1.86 -15.89 -3.49
C SER A 38 3.15 -16.45 -4.08
N SER A 39 3.96 -15.62 -4.74
CA SER A 39 5.28 -16.01 -5.25
C SER A 39 6.34 -16.24 -4.17
N ARG A 40 6.14 -15.68 -2.97
CA ARG A 40 7.05 -15.74 -1.81
C ARG A 40 6.27 -16.11 -0.54
N ALA A 41 5.40 -17.12 -0.64
CA ALA A 41 4.39 -17.41 0.38
C ALA A 41 4.97 -17.75 1.77
N GLU A 42 6.20 -18.29 1.80
CA GLU A 42 6.88 -18.65 3.05
C GLU A 42 7.61 -17.47 3.70
N GLU A 43 7.73 -16.33 3.01
CA GLU A 43 8.53 -15.19 3.45
C GLU A 43 7.70 -14.08 4.11
N TRP A 44 8.28 -13.50 5.16
CA TRP A 44 7.78 -12.25 5.74
C TRP A 44 8.29 -11.07 4.91
N LEU A 45 7.38 -10.43 4.17
CA LEU A 45 7.69 -9.28 3.32
C LEU A 45 7.48 -7.97 4.07
N SER A 46 8.33 -7.00 3.76
CA SER A 46 8.33 -5.64 4.27
C SER A 46 7.88 -4.66 3.18
N TYR A 47 7.72 -3.39 3.54
CA TYR A 47 7.43 -2.32 2.56
C TYR A 47 8.44 -2.29 1.41
N SER A 48 9.74 -2.52 1.67
CA SER A 48 10.79 -2.45 0.66
C SER A 48 10.66 -3.52 -0.43
N ASP A 49 10.05 -4.66 -0.15
CA ASP A 49 9.87 -5.75 -1.12
C ASP A 49 8.93 -5.36 -2.27
N PHE A 50 8.16 -4.28 -2.12
CA PHE A 50 7.21 -3.81 -3.12
C PHE A 50 7.73 -2.62 -3.93
N ARG A 51 9.04 -2.28 -3.83
CA ARG A 51 9.59 -1.06 -4.42
C ARG A 51 9.22 -0.88 -5.91
N GLU A 52 9.34 -1.93 -6.71
CA GLU A 52 9.00 -1.91 -8.13
C GLU A 52 7.53 -1.60 -8.38
N LEU A 53 6.63 -2.24 -7.62
CA LEU A 53 5.18 -2.01 -7.70
C LEU A 53 4.84 -0.57 -7.30
N ILE A 54 5.47 -0.07 -6.25
CA ILE A 54 5.29 1.31 -5.78
C ILE A 54 5.72 2.30 -6.85
N ASP A 55 6.89 2.10 -7.45
CA ASP A 55 7.45 2.99 -8.47
C ASP A 55 6.64 2.95 -9.77
N LYS A 56 6.11 1.77 -10.14
CA LYS A 56 5.20 1.55 -11.27
C LYS A 56 3.88 2.30 -11.13
N HIS A 57 3.23 2.21 -9.97
CA HIS A 57 1.89 2.79 -9.75
C HIS A 57 1.90 4.17 -9.09
N LYS A 58 3.07 4.66 -8.64
CA LYS A 58 3.24 5.93 -7.91
C LYS A 58 2.44 6.00 -6.60
N ILE A 59 2.46 4.93 -5.82
CA ILE A 59 1.60 4.76 -4.61
C ILE A 59 2.36 4.81 -3.27
N HIS A 60 3.53 5.47 -3.22
CA HIS A 60 4.46 5.45 -2.07
C HIS A 60 3.79 5.57 -0.70
N SER A 61 3.07 6.66 -0.45
CA SER A 61 2.44 6.93 0.84
C SER A 61 1.24 6.03 1.14
N TRP A 62 0.72 5.31 0.13
CA TRP A 62 -0.51 4.55 0.24
C TRP A 62 -0.30 3.04 0.42
N LEU A 63 0.85 2.50 0.01
CA LEU A 63 1.09 1.05 0.11
C LEU A 63 0.89 0.51 1.53
N GLY A 64 1.44 1.18 2.55
CA GLY A 64 1.26 0.75 3.94
C GLY A 64 -0.20 0.66 4.35
N HIS A 65 -1.03 1.62 3.92
CA HIS A 65 -2.48 1.59 4.16
C HIS A 65 -3.17 0.44 3.42
N VAL A 66 -2.73 0.13 2.20
CA VAL A 66 -3.25 -0.99 1.40
C VAL A 66 -2.89 -2.33 2.05
N LEU A 67 -1.62 -2.54 2.43
CA LEU A 67 -1.17 -3.75 3.12
C LEU A 67 -1.91 -3.95 4.45
N HIS A 68 -2.06 -2.89 5.23
CA HIS A 68 -2.83 -2.95 6.48
C HIS A 68 -4.31 -3.27 6.24
N ARG A 69 -4.93 -2.71 5.19
CA ARG A 69 -6.32 -3.08 4.79
C ARG A 69 -6.41 -4.56 4.46
N ILE A 70 -5.55 -5.07 3.58
CA ILE A 70 -5.55 -6.47 3.13
C ILE A 70 -5.34 -7.42 4.32
N ALA A 71 -4.43 -7.09 5.25
CA ALA A 71 -4.23 -7.86 6.47
C ALA A 71 -5.48 -7.86 7.37
N ARG A 72 -6.15 -6.70 7.54
CA ARG A 72 -7.41 -6.62 8.29
C ARG A 72 -8.56 -7.41 7.66
N GLU A 73 -8.52 -7.63 6.35
CA GLU A 73 -9.45 -8.51 5.63
C GLU A 73 -9.11 -10.00 5.81
N GLY A 74 -8.06 -10.34 6.56
CA GLY A 74 -7.64 -11.72 6.82
C GLY A 74 -6.90 -12.38 5.66
N LYS A 75 -6.53 -11.62 4.62
CA LYS A 75 -5.82 -12.13 3.45
C LYS A 75 -4.31 -12.28 3.68
N LEU A 76 -3.77 -11.63 4.71
CA LEU A 76 -2.36 -11.65 5.08
C LEU A 76 -2.22 -11.76 6.59
N GLU A 77 -1.18 -12.47 7.02
CA GLU A 77 -0.69 -12.39 8.39
C GLU A 77 0.12 -11.11 8.57
N THR A 78 0.10 -10.55 9.78
CA THR A 78 0.84 -9.34 10.13
C THR A 78 1.69 -9.60 11.38
N SER A 79 2.91 -9.10 11.37
CA SER A 79 3.81 -9.11 12.52
C SER A 79 4.56 -7.80 12.58
N ARG A 80 4.91 -7.36 13.79
CA ARG A 80 5.68 -6.14 14.00
C ARG A 80 7.02 -6.51 14.59
N LEU A 81 8.09 -6.10 13.91
CA LEU A 81 9.46 -6.28 14.38
C LEU A 81 9.94 -4.97 15.00
N TYR A 82 10.26 -4.99 16.29
CA TYR A 82 10.80 -3.84 17.01
C TYR A 82 12.32 -3.88 17.05
N TYR A 83 12.96 -2.71 16.92
CA TYR A 83 14.41 -2.58 16.99
C TYR A 83 14.83 -1.92 18.30
N GLY A 84 15.67 -2.61 19.07
CA GLY A 84 16.18 -2.14 20.36
C GLY A 84 15.19 -2.34 21.50
N ALA A 85 14.11 -1.55 21.53
CA ALA A 85 13.03 -1.66 22.50
C ALA A 85 11.66 -1.65 21.82
N GLU A 86 10.62 -2.13 22.52
CA GLU A 86 9.24 -2.20 22.00
C GLU A 86 8.51 -0.85 22.07
N TRP A 87 8.93 0.06 22.96
CA TRP A 87 8.17 1.25 23.32
C TRP A 87 8.88 2.55 22.93
N PRO A 88 8.22 3.51 22.26
CA PRO A 88 8.82 4.79 21.86
C PRO A 88 9.36 5.67 22.99
N GLY A 89 9.03 5.37 24.26
CA GLY A 89 9.53 6.09 25.43
C GLY A 89 10.82 5.51 26.02
N ASP A 90 11.31 4.39 25.49
CA ASP A 90 12.54 3.76 25.93
C ASP A 90 13.75 4.38 25.20
N PRO A 91 14.85 4.73 25.89
CA PRO A 91 16.07 5.24 25.26
C PRO A 91 16.66 4.32 24.19
N ASP A 92 16.42 3.01 24.30
CA ASP A 92 16.90 2.01 23.35
C ASP A 92 15.93 1.80 22.17
N TYR A 93 14.82 2.53 22.10
CA TYR A 93 13.87 2.44 20.99
C TYR A 93 14.47 2.98 19.68
N ARG A 94 14.53 2.12 18.66
CA ARG A 94 15.03 2.46 17.32
C ARG A 94 13.98 2.37 16.22
N GLY A 95 12.71 2.18 16.59
CA GLY A 95 11.60 2.04 15.64
C GLY A 95 11.08 0.62 15.52
N PHE A 96 10.19 0.43 14.56
CA PHE A 96 9.64 -0.87 14.19
C PHE A 96 9.49 -0.99 12.68
N ASP A 97 9.33 -2.22 12.21
CA ASP A 97 8.99 -2.57 10.84
C ASP A 97 7.74 -3.47 10.83
N ASP A 98 6.76 -3.12 10.02
CA ASP A 98 5.56 -3.93 9.82
C ASP A 98 5.86 -4.95 8.71
N ARG A 99 5.71 -6.24 9.05
CA ARG A 99 5.91 -7.35 8.14
C ARG A 99 4.61 -8.10 7.90
N TYR A 100 4.49 -8.60 6.69
CA TYR A 100 3.31 -9.31 6.21
C TYR A 100 3.70 -10.65 5.61
N LYS A 101 2.88 -11.68 5.79
CA LYS A 101 3.11 -13.00 5.20
C LYS A 101 1.83 -13.55 4.61
N TRP A 102 1.96 -14.41 3.61
CA TRP A 102 0.83 -15.19 3.11
C TRP A 102 0.35 -16.16 4.20
N PRO A 103 -0.96 -16.28 4.47
CA PRO A 103 -1.46 -17.12 5.56
C PRO A 103 -1.13 -18.60 5.33
N GLU A 104 -0.69 -19.29 6.38
CA GLU A 104 -0.46 -20.73 6.32
C GLU A 104 -1.80 -21.47 6.10
N GLY A 105 -1.90 -22.23 5.01
CA GLY A 105 -3.14 -22.92 4.61
C GLY A 105 -3.92 -22.20 3.49
N ASN A 106 -3.48 -21.04 3.03
CA ASN A 106 -4.04 -20.37 1.85
C ASN A 106 -3.34 -20.83 0.55
N THR A 107 -2.96 -22.11 0.48
CA THR A 107 -2.57 -22.79 -0.76
C THR A 107 -3.83 -23.07 -1.55
N LYS A 108 -4.09 -22.25 -2.56
CA LYS A 108 -5.01 -22.60 -3.64
C LYS A 108 -4.54 -23.85 -4.38
#